data_AF-A0A7W1FYH4-F1
#
_entry.id   AF-A0A7W1FYH4-F1
#
_cell.length_a   1.000
_cell.length_b   1.000
_cell.length_c   1.000
_cell.angle_alpha   90.00
_cell.angle_beta   90.00
_cell.angle_gamma   90.00
#
_symmetry.space_group_name_H-M   'P 1'
#
loop_
_entity.id
_entity.type
_entity.pdbx_description
1 polymer ?
#
loop_
_entity_poly.entity_id
_entity_poly.type
_entity_poly.pdbx_seq_one_letter_code
_entity_poly.pdbx_strand_id
1 'polypeptide(L)' 'MKKNIKTIAIIGGGPSGCALATLLNRKGFKVAVFYIAKRPEIIVGESLVPAIIPMLRDLGVEDEVKSYSTYKPGASV' A
#
# COMPACT_ATOMS: atom_id res chain seq x y z
N MET A 1 29.96 1.42 -17.07
CA MET A 1 28.79 0.50 -17.01
C MET A 1 27.86 0.94 -15.90
N LYS A 2 26.56 1.17 -16.17
CA LYS A 2 25.56 1.48 -15.13
C LYS A 2 25.23 0.20 -14.36
N LYS A 3 25.32 0.25 -13.04
CA LYS A 3 24.93 -0.88 -12.16
C LYS A 3 23.41 -1.04 -12.23
N ASN A 4 22.92 -2.22 -12.57
CA ASN A 4 21.48 -2.49 -12.64
C ASN A 4 20.96 -2.73 -11.21
N ILE A 5 20.21 -1.79 -10.65
CA ILE A 5 19.66 -1.91 -9.29
C ILE A 5 18.55 -2.96 -9.33
N LYS A 6 18.73 -4.07 -8.62
CA LYS A 6 17.72 -5.14 -8.51
C LYS A 6 17.22 -5.39 -7.09
N THR A 7 17.85 -4.77 -6.09
CA THR A 7 17.51 -4.93 -4.67
C THR A 7 17.10 -3.59 -4.10
N ILE A 8 15.96 -3.53 -3.41
CA ILE A 8 15.35 -2.30 -2.91
C ILE A 8 15.01 -2.50 -1.43
N ALA A 9 15.46 -1.57 -0.59
CA ALA A 9 15.05 -1.47 0.80
C ALA A 9 14.01 -0.35 0.93
N ILE A 10 12.84 -0.66 1.50
CA ILE A 10 11.77 0.30 1.78
C ILE A 10 11.75 0.51 3.30
N ILE A 11 11.80 1.78 3.72
CA ILE A 11 11.69 2.16 5.14
C ILE A 11 10.26 2.64 5.39
N GLY A 12 9.50 1.88 6.19
CA GLY A 12 8.11 2.14 6.52
C GLY A 12 7.16 1.06 5.96
N GLY A 13 6.40 0.43 6.84
CA GLY A 13 5.39 -0.60 6.53
C GLY A 13 3.96 -0.06 6.45
N GLY A 14 3.80 1.23 6.19
CA GLY A 14 2.47 1.84 6.01
C GLY A 14 1.89 1.54 4.61
N PRO A 15 0.70 2.10 4.29
CA PRO A 15 0.01 1.84 3.03
C PRO A 15 0.88 2.09 1.79
N SER A 16 1.61 3.21 1.77
CA SER A 16 2.52 3.56 0.66
C SER A 16 3.68 2.55 0.52
N GLY A 17 4.32 2.18 1.62
CA GLY A 17 5.44 1.24 1.62
C GLY A 17 5.05 -0.15 1.15
N CYS A 18 3.93 -0.67 1.64
CA CYS A 18 3.40 -1.98 1.24
C CYS A 18 2.93 -1.99 -0.23
N ALA A 19 2.26 -0.93 -0.67
CA ALA A 19 1.84 -0.81 -2.07
C ALA A 19 3.06 -0.77 -3.00
N LEU A 20 4.06 0.07 -2.68
CA LEU A 20 5.31 0.16 -3.44
C LEU A 20 6.05 -1.18 -3.47
N ALA A 21 6.16 -1.86 -2.33
CA ALA A 21 6.80 -3.16 -2.22
C ALA A 21 6.13 -4.20 -3.12
N THR A 22 4.80 -4.24 -3.10
CA THR A 22 4.00 -5.15 -3.92
C THR A 22 4.23 -4.90 -5.41
N LEU A 23 4.14 -3.64 -5.85
CA LEU A 23 4.32 -3.27 -7.25
C LEU A 23 5.74 -3.52 -7.75
N LEU A 24 6.76 -3.24 -6.94
CA LEU A 24 8.15 -3.52 -7.28
C LEU A 24 8.45 -5.02 -7.33
N ASN A 25 7.92 -5.80 -6.38
CA ASN A 25 8.10 -7.24 -6.39
C ASN A 25 7.46 -7.89 -7.64
N ARG A 26 6.27 -7.44 -8.04
CA ARG A 26 5.62 -7.88 -9.29
C ARG A 26 6.41 -7.52 -10.55
N LYS A 27 7.25 -6.48 -10.50
CA LYS A 27 8.18 -6.10 -11.58
C LYS A 27 9.51 -6.87 -11.53
N GLY A 28 9.67 -7.84 -10.63
CA GLY A 28 10.86 -8.69 -10.54
C GLY A 28 12.02 -8.10 -9.72
N PHE A 29 11.77 -7.06 -8.93
CA PHE A 29 12.76 -6.53 -7.98
C PHE A 29 12.74 -7.35 -6.69
N LYS A 30 13.92 -7.55 -6.08
CA LYS A 30 14.04 -8.08 -4.72
C LYS A 30 13.79 -6.97 -3.72
N VAL A 31 12.68 -7.02 -3.00
CA VAL A 31 12.28 -5.96 -2.06
C VAL A 31 12.33 -6.45 -0.61
N ALA A 32 12.86 -5.61 0.28
CA ALA A 32 12.75 -5.78 1.73
C ALA A 32 12.08 -4.54 2.34
N VAL A 33 11.09 -4.76 3.21
CA VAL A 33 10.41 -3.68 3.94
C VAL A 33 10.87 -3.71 5.40
N PHE A 34 11.40 -2.59 5.86
CA PHE A 34 11.82 -2.39 7.24
C PHE A 34 10.82 -1.46 7.93
N TYR A 35 10.24 -1.90 9.03
CA TYR A 35 9.27 -1.11 9.80
C TYR A 35 9.48 -1.33 11.29
N ILE A 36 9.00 -0.39 12.10
CA ILE A 36 9.04 -0.51 13.55
C ILE A 36 8.08 -1.62 14.02
N ALA A 37 8.51 -2.45 14.97
CA ALA A 37 7.70 -3.56 15.45
C ALA A 37 6.40 -3.10 16.14
N LYS A 38 6.43 -1.95 16.83
CA LYS A 38 5.27 -1.39 17.53
C LYS A 38 4.54 -0.39 16.64
N ARG A 39 3.29 -0.69 16.29
CA ARG A 39 2.38 0.24 15.60
C ARG A 39 2.02 1.41 16.55
N PRO A 40 1.84 2.65 16.03
CA PRO A 40 1.28 3.74 16.82
C PRO A 40 -0.09 3.36 17.40
N GLU A 41 -0.40 3.87 18.60
CA GLU A 41 -1.70 3.61 19.25
C GLU A 41 -2.86 4.21 18.45
N ILE A 42 -2.61 5.33 17.77
CA ILE A 42 -3.58 6.02 16.92
C ILE A 42 -2.99 6.23 15.53
N ILE A 43 -3.78 5.93 14.50
CA ILE A 43 -3.49 6.27 13.10
C ILE A 43 -4.72 6.98 12.55
N VAL A 44 -4.57 8.24 12.21
CA VAL A 44 -5.61 9.05 11.55
C VAL A 44 -5.58 8.83 10.04
N GLY A 45 -6.74 8.98 9.39
CA GLY A 45 -6.86 8.87 7.92
C GLY A 45 -7.72 7.70 7.46
N GLU A 46 -8.69 7.30 8.28
CA GLU A 46 -9.58 6.14 8.08
C GLU A 46 -10.57 6.35 6.93
N SER A 47 -10.94 7.61 6.71
CA SER A 47 -11.89 8.00 5.66
C SER A 47 -11.18 8.13 4.30
N LEU A 48 -11.24 7.06 3.50
CA LEU A 48 -10.74 7.03 2.13
C LEU A 48 -11.65 7.80 1.14
N VAL A 49 -11.13 8.08 -0.05
CA VAL A 49 -11.88 8.67 -1.18
C VAL A 49 -12.03 7.62 -2.29
N PRO A 50 -13.06 7.72 -3.17
CA PRO A 50 -13.30 6.71 -4.21
C PRO A 50 -12.11 6.45 -5.15
N ALA A 51 -11.19 7.41 -5.29
CA ALA A 51 -9.99 7.26 -6.11
C ALA A 51 -9.02 6.15 -5.65
N ILE A 52 -9.18 5.60 -4.43
CA ILE A 52 -8.38 4.47 -3.95
C ILE A 52 -8.78 3.14 -4.61
N ILE A 53 -10.02 3.01 -5.09
CA ILE A 53 -10.59 1.72 -5.54
C ILE A 53 -9.79 1.09 -6.69
N PRO A 54 -9.39 1.82 -7.75
CA PRO A 54 -8.51 1.26 -8.79
C PRO A 54 -7.17 0.75 -8.23
N MET A 55 -6.60 1.43 -7.24
CA MET A 55 -5.35 1.02 -6.61
C MET A 55 -5.51 -0.27 -5.80
N LEU A 56 -6.63 -0.45 -5.08
CA LEU A 56 -6.91 -1.69 -4.35
C LEU A 56 -7.14 -2.87 -5.30
N ARG A 57 -7.79 -2.64 -6.44
CA ARG A 57 -7.93 -3.62 -7.53
C ARG A 57 -6.59 -4.04 -8.08
N ASP A 58 -5.77 -3.06 -8.46
CA ASP A 58 -4.44 -3.31 -8.98
C ASP A 58 -3.59 -4.07 -7.97
N LEU A 59 -3.69 -3.74 -6.68
CA LEU A 59 -3.00 -4.46 -5.61
C LEU A 59 -3.59 -5.85 -5.32
N GLY A 60 -4.82 -6.15 -5.76
CA GLY A 60 -5.49 -7.42 -5.55
C GLY A 60 -6.07 -7.59 -4.14
N VAL A 61 -6.43 -6.49 -3.48
CA VAL A 61 -6.90 -6.47 -2.09
C VAL A 61 -8.28 -5.81 -1.93
N GLU A 62 -8.96 -5.44 -3.03
CA GLU A 62 -10.28 -4.77 -2.95
C GLU A 62 -11.30 -5.59 -2.15
N ASP A 63 -11.41 -6.89 -2.42
CA ASP A 63 -12.38 -7.77 -1.75
C ASP A 63 -12.08 -7.91 -0.24
N GLU A 64 -10.80 -8.02 0.11
CA GLU A 64 -10.37 -8.07 1.52
C GLU A 64 -10.71 -6.76 2.22
N VAL A 65 -10.36 -5.62 1.63
CA VAL A 65 -10.69 -4.29 2.17
C VAL A 65 -12.20 -4.13 2.34
N LYS A 66 -12.98 -4.56 1.36
CA LYS A 66 -14.45 -4.51 1.40
C LYS A 66 -15.04 -5.34 2.54
N SER A 67 -14.39 -6.42 2.96
CA SER A 67 -14.90 -7.31 4.02
C SER A 67 -14.93 -6.66 5.41
N TYR A 68 -14.06 -5.67 5.67
CA TYR A 68 -13.93 -5.00 6.97
C TYR A 68 -14.19 -3.49 6.94
N SER A 69 -14.49 -2.91 5.78
CA SER A 69 -14.68 -1.45 5.62
C SER A 69 -16.15 -1.07 5.43
N THR A 70 -16.49 0.16 5.81
CA THR A 70 -17.80 0.75 5.52
C THR A 70 -17.81 1.37 4.14
N TYR A 71 -18.81 1.05 3.31
CA TYR A 71 -19.00 1.70 2.01
C TYR A 71 -19.25 3.20 2.19
N LYS A 72 -18.42 4.02 1.53
CA LYS A 72 -18.53 5.47 1.50
C LYS A 72 -18.83 5.90 0.06
N PRO A 73 -19.99 6.52 -0.24
CA PRO A 73 -20.41 6.86 -1.61
C PRO A 73 -19.57 7.99 -2.25
N GLY A 74 -18.60 8.54 -1.51
CA GLY A 74 -17.80 9.69 -1.92
C GLY A 74 -18.32 10.99 -1.31
N ALA A 75 -17.61 12.08 -1.57
CA ALA A 75 -18.07 13.43 -1.33
C ALA A 75 -18.08 14.11 -2.70
N SER A 76 -19.21 14.04 -3.39
CA SER A 76 -19.46 14.88 -4.55
C SER A 76 -20.05 16.20 -4.07
N VAL A 77 -19.45 17.30 -4.48
CA VAL A 77 -20.16 18.57 -4.66
C VAL A 77 -20.88 18.55 -6.00
#